data_AF-A0A2N7RY95-F1
#
_entry.id   AF-A0A2N7RY95-F1
#
_cell.length_a   1.000
_cell.length_b   1.000
_cell.length_c   1.000
_cell.angle_alpha   90.00
_cell.angle_beta   90.00
_cell.angle_gamma   90.00
#
_symmetry.space_group_name_H-M   'P 1'
#
loop_
_entity.id
_entity.type
_entity.pdbx_description
1 polymer ?
#
loop_
_entity_poly.entity_id
_entity_poly.type
_entity_poly.pdbx_seq_one_letter_code
_entity_poly.pdbx_strand_id
1 'polypeptide(L)'
;MAKEPSIEEAVERARRAQEDRISAIRLVGEARQSLADVREETARELAELQAQIAKRVADAEREDVKAFNAAITAGWSVEELRKIGYAEPDKKVRARRRSTRKSRPKSAEQTDPGSNEKDAPQGVEESSSGS
;
A
#
# COMPACT_ATOMS: atom_id res chain seq x y z
N MET A 1 50.90 -14.09 40.56
CA MET A 1 49.49 -14.31 40.91
C MET A 1 48.78 -12.96 40.79
N ALA A 2 47.66 -12.89 40.09
CA ALA A 2 46.90 -11.63 40.00
C ALA A 2 46.36 -11.31 41.40
N LYS A 3 46.57 -10.07 41.85
CA LYS A 3 46.05 -9.59 43.14
C LYS A 3 44.54 -9.43 43.02
N GLU A 4 43.80 -10.04 43.93
CA GLU A 4 42.35 -9.83 44.01
C GLU A 4 42.09 -8.35 44.31
N PRO A 5 41.16 -7.71 43.59
CA PRO A 5 40.84 -6.30 43.80
C PRO A 5 40.25 -6.08 45.18
N SER A 6 40.43 -4.87 45.73
CA SER A 6 39.71 -4.50 46.95
C SER A 6 38.20 -4.49 46.70
N ILE A 7 37.41 -4.58 47.77
CA ILE A 7 35.96 -4.51 47.69
C ILE A 7 35.53 -3.19 47.03
N GLU A 8 36.15 -2.06 47.36
CA GLU A 8 35.83 -0.79 46.71
C GLU A 8 36.10 -0.83 45.21
N GLU A 9 37.25 -1.37 44.79
CA GLU A 9 37.56 -1.47 43.36
C GLU A 9 36.61 -2.42 42.62
N ALA A 10 36.16 -3.50 43.26
CA ALA A 10 35.18 -4.42 42.68
C ALA A 10 33.82 -3.73 42.49
N VAL A 11 33.38 -2.95 43.49
CA VAL A 11 32.13 -2.17 43.42
C VAL A 11 32.21 -1.09 42.33
N GLU A 12 33.31 -0.35 42.25
CA GLU A 12 33.48 0.69 41.22
C GLU A 12 33.53 0.09 39.81
N ARG A 13 34.18 -1.07 39.62
CA ARG A 13 34.12 -1.79 38.34
C ARG A 13 32.70 -2.24 37.99
N ALA A 14 31.94 -2.73 38.96
CA ALA A 14 30.55 -3.15 38.76
C ALA A 14 29.64 -1.96 38.40
N ARG A 15 29.82 -0.81 39.06
CA ARG A 15 29.08 0.44 38.77
C ARG A 15 29.34 0.91 37.35
N ARG A 16 30.61 1.02 36.94
CA ARG A 16 30.97 1.40 35.56
C ARG A 16 30.36 0.46 34.54
N ALA A 17 30.47 -0.85 34.76
CA ALA A 17 29.87 -1.83 33.86
C ALA A 17 28.34 -1.70 33.79
N GLN A 18 27.67 -1.33 34.88
CA GLN A 18 26.23 -1.06 34.89
C GLN A 18 25.88 0.24 34.15
N GLU A 19 26.64 1.31 34.36
CA GLU A 19 26.49 2.58 33.66
C GLU A 19 26.70 2.44 32.15
N ASP A 20 27.68 1.64 31.74
CA ASP A 20 27.94 1.32 30.33
C ASP A 20 26.74 0.60 29.70
N ARG A 21 26.17 -0.38 30.40
CA ARG A 21 24.96 -1.09 29.94
C ARG A 21 23.75 -0.17 29.84
N ILE A 22 23.54 0.72 30.83
CA ILE A 22 22.46 1.70 30.81
C ILE A 22 22.64 2.65 29.63
N SER A 23 23.86 3.15 29.42
CA SER A 23 24.20 4.05 28.31
C SER A 23 23.96 3.38 26.95
N ALA A 24 24.35 2.12 26.80
CA ALA A 24 24.10 1.36 25.57
C ALA A 24 22.59 1.23 25.28
N ILE A 25 21.76 0.95 26.28
CA ILE A 25 20.31 0.86 26.10
C ILE A 25 19.70 2.22 25.74
N ARG A 26 20.18 3.32 26.32
CA ARG A 26 19.75 4.68 25.96
C ARG A 26 20.03 4.98 24.48
N LEU A 27 21.25 4.70 24.02
CA LEU A 27 21.63 4.90 22.62
C LEU A 27 20.76 4.06 21.67
N VAL A 28 20.44 2.82 22.03
CA VAL A 28 19.53 1.98 21.24
C VAL A 28 18.12 2.58 21.21
N GLY A 29 17.63 3.09 22.34
CA GLY A 29 16.33 3.76 22.43
C GLY A 29 16.26 4.99 21.53
N GLU A 30 17.26 5.88 21.63
CA GLU A 30 17.37 7.09 20.82
C GLU A 30 17.43 6.77 19.32
N ALA A 31 18.27 5.81 18.92
CA ALA A 31 18.39 5.39 17.53
C ALA A 31 17.07 4.83 16.98
N ARG A 32 16.33 4.06 17.78
CA ARG A 32 15.03 3.51 17.38
C ARG A 32 13.95 4.59 17.28
N GLN A 33 13.93 5.54 18.21
CA GLN A 33 13.00 6.66 18.17
C GLN A 33 13.25 7.52 16.94
N SER A 34 14.51 7.93 16.72
CA SER A 34 14.90 8.71 15.55
C SER A 34 14.55 7.99 14.24
N LEU A 35 14.75 6.67 14.17
CA LEU A 35 14.34 5.89 12.99
C LEU A 35 12.82 5.88 12.79
N ALA A 36 12.03 5.79 13.86
CA ALA A 36 10.58 5.84 13.78
C ALA A 36 10.10 7.22 13.28
N ASP A 37 10.68 8.29 13.81
CA ASP A 37 10.36 9.67 13.44
C ASP A 37 10.67 9.91 11.95
N VAL A 38 11.87 9.52 11.49
CA VAL A 38 12.26 9.65 10.07
C VAL A 38 11.34 8.85 9.15
N ARG A 39 10.93 7.64 9.55
CA ARG A 39 9.99 6.82 8.76
C ARG A 39 8.62 7.48 8.64
N GLU A 40 8.12 8.05 9.73
CA GLU A 40 6.84 8.74 9.73
C GLU A 40 6.88 10.00 8.86
N GLU A 41 7.91 10.83 9.02
CA GLU A 41 8.12 12.03 8.22
C GLU A 41 8.22 11.69 6.73
N THR A 42 9.07 10.72 6.37
CA THR A 42 9.24 10.29 4.98
C THR A 42 7.94 9.73 4.41
N ALA A 43 7.16 8.98 5.18
CA ALA A 43 5.87 8.45 4.73
C ALA A 43 4.86 9.57 4.44
N ARG A 44 4.83 10.61 5.29
CA ARG A 44 3.98 11.78 5.08
C ARG A 44 4.40 12.56 3.83
N GLU A 45 5.70 12.81 3.66
CA GLU A 45 6.24 13.51 2.49
C GLU A 45 5.95 12.75 1.18
N LEU A 46 6.13 11.42 1.20
CA LEU A 46 5.84 10.56 0.05
C LEU A 46 4.35 10.62 -0.31
N ALA A 47 3.45 10.55 0.68
CA ALA A 47 2.01 10.64 0.45
C ALA A 47 1.61 11.99 -0.16
N GLU A 48 2.17 13.09 0.35
CA GLU A 48 1.94 14.43 -0.17
C GLU A 48 2.45 14.56 -1.61
N LEU A 49 3.66 14.09 -1.90
CA LEU A 49 4.23 14.13 -3.24
C LEU A 49 3.39 13.30 -4.23
N GLN A 50 2.94 12.11 -3.81
CA GLN A 50 2.04 11.29 -4.62
C GLN A 50 0.71 12.00 -4.90
N ALA A 51 0.12 12.67 -3.91
CA ALA A 51 -1.11 13.44 -4.08
C ALA A 51 -0.91 14.60 -5.06
N GLN A 52 0.21 15.33 -4.97
CA GLN A 52 0.55 16.42 -5.89
C GLN A 52 0.75 15.93 -7.32
N ILE A 53 1.47 14.82 -7.51
CA ILE A 53 1.67 14.21 -8.83
C ILE A 53 0.33 13.77 -9.41
N ALA A 54 -0.48 13.06 -8.63
CA ALA A 54 -1.80 12.61 -9.06
C ALA A 54 -2.69 13.79 -9.46
N LYS A 55 -2.66 14.89 -8.70
CA LYS A 55 -3.38 16.13 -9.02
C LYS A 55 -2.90 16.74 -10.35
N ARG A 56 -1.59 16.92 -10.53
CA ARG A 56 -1.01 17.50 -11.75
C ARG A 56 -1.37 16.68 -12.99
N VAL A 57 -1.28 15.35 -12.88
CA VAL A 57 -1.69 14.44 -13.98
C VAL A 57 -3.19 14.57 -14.24
N ALA A 58 -4.03 14.57 -13.20
CA ALA A 58 -5.47 14.70 -13.36
C ALA A 58 -5.90 16.05 -13.96
N ASP A 59 -5.18 17.13 -13.65
CA ASP A 59 -5.37 18.45 -14.23
C ASP A 59 -5.01 18.45 -15.72
N ALA A 60 -3.83 17.94 -16.08
CA ALA A 60 -3.39 17.82 -17.46
C ALA A 60 -4.36 16.96 -18.31
N GLU A 61 -4.81 15.82 -17.78
CA GLU A 61 -5.81 14.97 -18.45
C GLU A 61 -7.15 15.71 -18.65
N ARG A 62 -7.56 16.56 -17.70
CA ARG A 62 -8.79 17.35 -17.82
C ARG A 62 -8.66 18.40 -18.91
N GLU A 63 -7.51 19.05 -18.99
CA GLU A 63 -7.21 20.04 -20.01
C GLU A 63 -7.19 19.43 -21.41
N ASP A 64 -6.55 18.27 -21.58
CA ASP A 64 -6.55 17.52 -22.84
C ASP A 64 -7.98 17.19 -23.30
N VAL A 65 -8.81 16.62 -22.41
CA VAL A 65 -10.21 16.34 -22.71
C VAL A 65 -11.00 17.61 -23.08
N LYS A 66 -10.74 18.72 -22.40
CA LYS A 66 -11.38 20.02 -22.68
C LYS A 66 -10.97 20.54 -24.06
N ALA A 67 -9.68 20.51 -24.39
CA ALA A 67 -9.16 20.96 -25.68
C ALA A 67 -9.69 20.10 -26.83
N PHE A 68 -9.70 18.77 -26.67
CA PHE A 68 -10.29 17.87 -27.66
C PHE A 68 -11.79 18.15 -27.86
N ASN A 69 -12.55 18.33 -26.78
CA ASN A 69 -13.97 18.70 -26.87
C ASN A 69 -14.19 20.04 -27.58
N ALA A 70 -13.34 21.03 -27.33
CA ALA A 70 -13.42 22.32 -28.01
C ALA A 70 -13.19 22.19 -29.52
N ALA A 71 -12.26 21.33 -29.95
CA ALA A 71 -12.07 21.01 -31.36
C ALA A 71 -13.33 20.38 -31.99
N ILE A 72 -13.96 19.43 -31.29
CA ILE A 72 -15.22 18.83 -31.74
C ILE A 72 -16.32 19.89 -31.87
N THR A 73 -16.48 20.77 -30.88
CA THR A 73 -17.46 21.87 -30.92
C THR A 73 -17.16 22.87 -32.06
N ALA A 74 -15.89 23.05 -32.42
CA ALA A 74 -15.48 23.87 -33.56
C ALA A 74 -15.72 23.20 -34.92
N GLY A 75 -16.30 21.99 -34.95
CA GLY A 75 -16.70 21.28 -36.17
C GLY A 75 -15.74 20.21 -36.64
N TRP A 76 -14.63 19.95 -35.92
CA TRP A 76 -13.74 18.84 -36.26
C TRP A 76 -14.40 17.51 -35.93
N SER A 77 -14.36 16.55 -36.86
CA SER A 77 -14.70 15.17 -36.55
C SER A 77 -13.54 14.47 -35.83
N VAL A 78 -13.88 13.43 -35.07
CA VAL A 78 -12.88 12.56 -34.42
C VAL A 78 -11.94 11.90 -35.42
N GLU A 79 -12.44 11.57 -36.62
CA GLU A 79 -11.65 10.95 -37.68
C GLU A 79 -10.64 11.91 -38.30
N GLU A 80 -11.02 13.17 -38.50
CA GLU A 80 -10.11 14.21 -38.98
C GLU A 80 -9.00 14.49 -37.97
N LEU A 81 -9.36 14.62 -36.68
CA LEU A 81 -8.37 14.76 -35.61
C LEU A 81 -7.40 13.58 -35.58
N ARG A 82 -7.91 12.35 -35.72
CA ARG A 82 -7.08 11.14 -35.80
C ARG A 82 -6.17 11.14 -37.02
N LYS A 83 -6.67 11.59 -38.18
CA LYS A 83 -5.89 11.64 -39.44
C LYS A 83 -4.71 12.60 -39.35
N ILE A 84 -4.84 13.68 -38.58
CA ILE A 84 -3.76 14.65 -38.34
C ILE A 84 -2.90 14.33 -37.09
N GLY A 85 -3.16 13.18 -36.44
CA GLY A 85 -2.33 12.68 -35.34
C GLY A 85 -2.86 12.96 -33.92
N TYR A 86 -4.00 13.62 -33.76
CA TYR A 86 -4.64 13.82 -32.47
C TYR A 86 -5.63 12.69 -32.16
N ALA A 87 -5.16 11.68 -31.44
CA ALA A 87 -5.99 10.60 -30.94
C ALA A 87 -6.98 11.07 -29.87
N GLU A 88 -8.01 10.26 -29.59
CA GLU A 88 -8.93 10.56 -28.49
C GLU A 88 -8.20 10.49 -27.13
N PRO A 89 -8.46 11.45 -26.21
CA PRO A 89 -7.90 11.44 -24.87
C PRO A 89 -8.13 10.12 -24.13
N ASP A 90 -7.09 9.57 -23.52
CA ASP A 90 -7.14 8.27 -22.83
C ASP A 90 -8.23 8.20 -21.76
N LYS A 91 -8.50 9.31 -21.08
CA LYS A 91 -9.56 9.42 -20.09
C LYS A 91 -10.95 9.19 -20.69
N LYS A 92 -11.20 9.69 -21.91
CA LYS A 92 -12.45 9.42 -22.64
C LYS A 92 -12.54 7.96 -23.05
N VAL A 93 -11.45 7.38 -23.55
CA VAL A 93 -11.38 5.96 -23.94
C VAL A 93 -11.64 5.05 -22.74
N ARG A 94 -11.01 5.32 -21.59
CA ARG A 94 -11.18 4.56 -20.35
C ARG A 94 -12.61 4.69 -19.80
N ALA A 95 -13.19 5.89 -19.81
CA ALA A 95 -14.57 6.11 -19.37
C ALA A 95 -15.56 5.31 -20.21
N ARG A 96 -15.41 5.31 -21.55
CA ARG A 96 -16.26 4.54 -22.47
C ARG A 96 -16.16 3.04 -22.19
N ARG A 97 -14.95 2.50 -21.99
CA ARG A 97 -14.73 1.09 -21.62
C ARG A 97 -15.36 0.70 -20.28
N ARG A 98 -15.37 1.61 -19.30
CA ARG A 98 -15.99 1.35 -17.99
C ARG A 98 -17.52 1.36 -18.08
N SER A 99 -18.08 2.23 -18.90
CA SER A 99 -19.52 2.29 -19.16
C SER A 99 -20.04 1.00 -19.80
N THR A 100 -19.37 0.51 -20.85
CA THR A 100 -19.77 -0.71 -21.57
C THR A 100 -19.67 -1.99 -20.73
N ARG A 101 -18.81 -2.03 -19.70
CA ARG A 101 -18.74 -3.15 -18.75
C ARG A 101 -19.89 -3.14 -17.74
N LYS A 102 -20.44 -1.97 -17.40
CA LYS A 102 -21.55 -1.86 -16.42
C LYS A 102 -22.91 -2.13 -17.04
N SER A 103 -23.04 -2.00 -18.36
CA SER A 103 -24.28 -2.26 -19.11
C SER A 103 -24.43 -3.70 -19.62
N ARG A 104 -23.51 -4.62 -19.32
CA ARG A 104 -23.65 -6.04 -19.66
C ARG A 104 -24.43 -6.76 -18.55
N PRO A 105 -25.69 -7.16 -18.76
CA PRO A 105 -26.43 -7.93 -17.75
C PRO A 105 -25.70 -9.26 -17.51
N LYS A 106 -25.62 -9.65 -16.23
CA LYS A 106 -25.20 -10.99 -15.81
C LYS A 106 -26.29 -11.98 -16.21
N SER A 107 -26.30 -12.41 -17.47
CA SER A 107 -27.10 -13.55 -17.89
C SER A 107 -26.18 -14.62 -18.45
N ALA A 108 -26.40 -15.84 -17.94
CA ALA A 108 -25.77 -17.11 -18.27
C ALA A 108 -24.37 -17.36 -17.70
N GLU A 109 -24.31 -17.78 -16.43
CA GLU A 109 -23.52 -18.97 -16.10
C GLU A 109 -24.55 -20.03 -15.72
N GLN A 110 -24.73 -20.99 -16.62
CA GLN A 110 -25.60 -22.15 -16.44
C GLN A 110 -24.99 -23.09 -15.40
N THR A 111 -25.88 -23.62 -14.57
CA THR A 111 -25.77 -24.84 -13.76
C THR A 111 -24.87 -25.94 -14.33
N ASP A 112 -23.98 -26.46 -13.48
CA ASP A 112 -23.51 -27.85 -13.53
C ASP A 112 -23.82 -28.54 -12.18
N PRO A 113 -24.71 -29.55 -12.14
CA PRO A 113 -24.96 -30.37 -10.95
C PRO A 113 -24.03 -31.59 -10.96
N GLY A 114 -22.83 -31.44 -10.41
CA GLY A 114 -21.89 -32.55 -10.20
C GLY A 114 -21.96 -33.12 -8.78
N SER A 115 -23.08 -33.72 -8.42
CA SER A 115 -23.18 -34.55 -7.22
C SER A 115 -22.30 -35.80 -7.38
N ASN A 116 -21.28 -35.97 -6.54
CA ASN A 116 -20.76 -37.31 -6.26
C ASN A 116 -20.56 -37.45 -4.75
N GLU A 117 -21.60 -38.01 -4.14
CA GLU A 117 -21.66 -38.49 -2.76
C GLU A 117 -21.37 -40.00 -2.78
N LYS A 118 -20.32 -40.41 -2.06
CA LYS A 118 -19.94 -41.74 -1.52
C LYS A 118 -18.45 -41.64 -1.18
N ASP A 119 -18.00 -41.59 0.07
CA ASP A 119 -18.11 -42.66 1.08
C ASP A 119 -17.89 -42.10 2.51
N ALA A 120 -18.89 -42.32 3.38
CA ALA A 120 -18.89 -42.83 4.77
C ALA A 120 -17.86 -42.42 5.88
N PRO A 121 -18.24 -42.58 7.18
CA PRO A 121 -17.85 -41.71 8.31
C PRO A 121 -16.98 -42.38 9.42
N GLN A 122 -16.32 -41.57 10.25
CA GLN A 122 -15.95 -41.85 11.66
C GLN A 122 -16.09 -40.51 12.42
N GLY A 123 -16.95 -40.33 13.45
CA GLY A 123 -16.77 -40.85 14.82
C GLY A 123 -15.50 -40.25 15.43
N VAL A 124 -15.47 -39.45 16.50
CA VAL A 124 -16.31 -39.34 17.70
C VAL A 124 -16.03 -38.00 18.40
N GLU A 125 -17.00 -37.58 19.21
CA GLU A 125 -17.01 -36.43 20.11
C GLU A 125 -15.87 -36.49 21.15
N GLU A 126 -15.30 -35.34 21.53
CA GLU A 126 -14.98 -35.08 22.94
C GLU A 126 -15.04 -33.58 23.26
N SER A 127 -16.10 -33.24 24.00
CA SER A 127 -16.28 -31.99 24.72
C SER A 127 -15.18 -31.83 25.76
N SER A 128 -14.57 -30.65 25.86
CA SER A 128 -13.97 -30.24 27.14
C SER A 128 -14.08 -28.73 27.34
N SER A 129 -15.10 -28.39 28.10
CA SER A 129 -15.31 -27.13 28.79
C SER A 129 -14.24 -26.92 29.87
N GLY A 130 -13.45 -25.85 29.75
CA GLY A 130 -12.56 -25.36 30.81
C GLY A 130 -13.16 -24.12 31.47
N SER A 131 -13.49 -24.26 32.76
CA SER A 131 -13.83 -23.16 33.68
C SER A 131 -12.61 -22.34 34.06
#